data_AF-V4A737-F1
#
_entry.id   AF-V4A737-F1
#
_cell.length_a   1.000
_cell.length_b   1.000
_cell.length_c   1.000
_cell.angle_alpha   90.00
_cell.angle_beta   90.00
_cell.angle_gamma   90.00
#
_symmetry.space_group_name_H-M   'P 1'
#
loop_
_entity.id
_entity.type
_entity.pdbx_description
1 polymer ?
#
loop_
_entity_poly.entity_id
_entity_poly.type
_entity_poly.pdbx_seq_one_letter_code
_entity_poly.pdbx_strand_id
1 'polypeptide(L)' 'MATASVSNTLECSICCEGFKTPKFITCGHTFCLGCVETYIGDKTETFPCPICQQDVKIPEGG' A
#
# COMPACT_ATOMS: atom_id res chain seq x y z
N MET A 1 -11.20 -21.10 -23.98
CA MET A 1 -10.83 -19.69 -24.19
C MET A 1 -10.16 -19.21 -22.92
N ALA A 2 -8.84 -19.01 -22.94
CA ALA A 2 -8.13 -18.39 -21.84
C ALA A 2 -8.44 -16.89 -21.90
N THR A 3 -9.44 -16.44 -21.16
CA THR A 3 -9.54 -15.02 -20.83
C THR A 3 -8.40 -14.76 -19.85
N ALA A 4 -7.26 -14.33 -20.37
CA ALA A 4 -6.29 -13.59 -19.58
C ALA A 4 -6.99 -12.29 -19.18
N SER A 5 -7.85 -12.37 -18.16
CA SER A 5 -8.39 -11.24 -17.46
C SER A 5 -7.19 -10.65 -16.75
N VAL A 6 -6.53 -9.71 -17.42
CA VAL A 6 -5.52 -8.86 -16.81
C VAL A 6 -6.23 -8.05 -15.75
N SER A 7 -6.36 -8.66 -14.58
CA SER A 7 -6.72 -8.01 -13.34
C SER A 7 -5.55 -7.09 -12.99
N ASN A 8 -5.44 -5.97 -13.70
CA ASN A 8 -4.69 -4.81 -13.23
C ASN A 8 -5.52 -4.17 -12.13
N THR A 9 -5.75 -4.95 -11.09
CA THR A 9 -6.67 -4.61 -10.03
C THR A 9 -5.96 -3.61 -9.14
N LEU A 10 -6.54 -2.42 -9.09
CA LEU A 10 -6.20 -1.35 -8.16
C LEU A 10 -6.61 -1.80 -6.74
N GLU A 11 -5.95 -2.86 -6.28
CA GLU A 11 -6.19 -3.55 -5.02
C GLU A 11 -5.02 -3.29 -4.09
N CYS A 12 -5.33 -3.03 -2.83
CA CYS A 12 -4.31 -2.91 -1.82
C CYS A 12 -3.72 -4.28 -1.52
N SER A 13 -2.41 -4.46 -1.66
CA SER A 13 -1.75 -5.74 -1.35
C SER A 13 -1.76 -6.11 0.14
N ILE A 14 -2.29 -5.25 1.01
CA ILE A 14 -2.44 -5.52 2.46
C ILE A 14 -3.83 -6.11 2.76
N CYS A 15 -4.92 -5.50 2.28
CA CYS A 15 -6.28 -6.01 2.49
C CYS A 15 -6.86 -6.80 1.31
N CYS A 16 -6.16 -6.85 0.18
CA CYS A 16 -6.63 -7.43 -1.09
C CYS A 16 -8.01 -6.91 -1.53
N GLU A 17 -8.38 -5.71 -1.10
CA GLU A 17 -9.61 -5.00 -1.48
C GLU A 17 -9.27 -3.78 -2.34
N GLY A 18 -10.29 -3.22 -2.99
CA GLY A 18 -10.15 -1.94 -3.70
C GLY A 18 -9.67 -0.81 -2.78
N PHE A 19 -8.80 0.06 -3.29
CA PHE A 19 -8.23 1.16 -2.51
C PHE A 19 -9.30 2.10 -1.94
N LYS A 20 -9.49 2.09 -0.62
CA LYS A 20 -10.43 2.99 0.08
C LYS A 20 -9.84 4.37 0.44
N THR A 21 -8.52 4.53 0.35
CA THR A 21 -7.78 5.81 0.49
C THR A 21 -6.35 5.58 0.00
N PRO A 22 -6.10 5.68 -1.33
CA PRO A 22 -4.79 5.40 -1.89
C PRO A 22 -3.77 6.44 -1.43
N LYS A 23 -2.86 6.07 -0.51
CA LYS A 23 -1.66 6.87 -0.26
C LYS A 23 -0.56 6.47 -1.22
N PHE A 24 -0.08 7.46 -1.96
CA PHE A 24 1.13 7.34 -2.77
C PHE A 24 2.33 7.45 -1.86
N ILE A 25 3.11 6.38 -1.82
CA ILE A 25 4.37 6.39 -1.08
C ILE A 25 5.54 6.57 -2.04
N THR A 26 6.69 7.01 -1.53
CA THR A 26 7.88 7.36 -2.35
C THR A 26 8.47 6.17 -3.10
N CYS A 27 8.13 4.93 -2.72
CA CYS A 27 8.50 3.72 -3.44
C CYS A 27 7.65 3.46 -4.70
N GLY A 28 6.63 4.27 -4.98
CA GLY A 28 5.73 4.13 -6.14
C GLY A 28 4.60 3.13 -5.96
N HIS A 29 4.47 2.52 -4.78
CA HIS A 29 3.35 1.64 -4.44
C HIS A 29 2.25 2.42 -3.73
N THR A 30 1.01 1.97 -3.91
CA THR A 30 -0.18 2.58 -3.34
C THR A 30 -0.84 1.60 -2.38
N PHE A 31 -1.27 2.09 -1.22
CA PHE A 31 -1.95 1.29 -0.21
C PHE A 31 -3.05 2.09 0.47
N CYS A 32 -4.00 1.39 1.10
CA CYS A 32 -5.02 2.05 1.93
C CYS A 32 -4.36 2.68 3.15
N LEU A 33 -4.74 3.91 3.49
CA LEU A 33 -4.25 4.61 4.69
C LEU A 33 -4.38 3.73 5.95
N GLY A 34 -5.58 3.19 6.21
CA GLY A 34 -5.80 2.33 7.38
C GLY A 34 -5.00 1.03 7.35
N CYS A 35 -4.73 0.46 6.18
CA CYS A 35 -3.87 -0.71 6.06
C CYS A 35 -2.41 -0.38 6.37
N VAL A 36 -1.95 0.76 5.90
CA VAL A 36 -0.61 1.29 6.18
C VAL A 36 -0.48 1.60 7.67
N GLU A 37 -1.42 2.33 8.26
CA GLU A 37 -1.46 2.60 9.71
C GLU A 37 -1.44 1.31 10.55
N THR A 38 -2.24 0.31 10.17
CA THR A 38 -2.25 -1.01 10.85
C THR A 38 -0.93 -1.75 10.69
N TYR A 39 -0.31 -1.68 9.51
CA TYR A 39 0.95 -2.37 9.21
C TYR A 39 2.15 -1.71 9.90
N ILE A 40 2.16 -0.38 9.93
CA ILE A 40 3.18 0.43 10.60
C ILE A 40 3.09 0.25 12.13
N GLY A 41 1.87 0.20 12.67
CA GLY A 41 1.62 0.17 14.11
C GLY A 41 2.21 1.40 14.80
N ASP A 42 3.10 1.20 15.77
CA ASP A 42 3.76 2.26 16.54
C ASP A 42 4.98 2.89 15.84
N LYS A 43 5.33 2.48 14.62
CA LYS A 43 6.47 3.10 13.91
C LYS A 43 6.08 4.50 13.45
N THR A 44 6.89 5.50 13.76
CA THR A 44 6.57 6.90 13.45
C THR A 44 7.41 7.50 12.33
N GLU A 45 8.51 6.86 11.92
CA GLU A 45 9.47 7.48 10.99
C GLU A 45 9.50 6.82 9.61
N THR A 46 9.76 5.51 9.56
CA THR A 46 9.82 4.74 8.31
C THR A 46 9.25 3.34 8.51
N PHE A 47 8.77 2.75 7.42
CA PHE A 47 8.34 1.35 7.39
C PHE A 47 8.79 0.67 6.09
N PRO A 48 9.07 -0.64 6.11
CA PRO A 48 9.38 -1.39 4.91
C PRO A 48 8.12 -1.61 4.07
N CYS A 49 8.17 -1.32 2.78
CA CYS A 49 7.07 -1.60 1.87
C CYS A 49 6.79 -3.12 1.80
N PRO A 50 5.54 -3.59 1.96
CA PRO A 50 5.25 -5.03 1.89
C PRO A 50 5.40 -5.63 0.47
N ILE A 51 5.54 -4.78 -0.57
CA ILE A 51 5.69 -5.23 -1.97
C ILE A 51 7.17 -5.28 -2.38
N CYS A 52 7.93 -4.20 -2.12
CA CYS A 52 9.33 -4.07 -2.55
C CYS A 52 10.35 -4.07 -1.41
N GLN A 53 9.89 -4.15 -0.15
CA GLN A 53 10.72 -4.08 1.06
C GLN A 53 11.58 -2.81 1.19
N GLN A 54 11.26 -1.77 0.41
CA GLN A 54 11.96 -0.51 0.46
C GLN A 54 11.49 0.31 1.66
N ASP A 55 12.41 0.94 2.39
CA ASP A 55 12.08 1.87 3.46
C ASP A 55 11.33 3.07 2.90
N VAL A 56 10.09 3.23 3.35
CA VAL A 56 9.23 4.33 2.96
C VAL A 56 8.89 5.19 4.16
N LYS A 57 8.93 6.51 3.95
CA LYS A 57 8.57 7.48 4.96
C LYS A 57 7.06 7.52 5.10
N ILE A 58 6.59 7.54 6.34
CA ILE A 58 5.18 7.78 6.63
C ILE A 58 4.93 9.25 6.33
N PRO A 59 4.03 9.60 5.39
CA PRO A 59 3.69 10.99 5.18
C PRO A 59 2.98 11.49 6.44
N GLU A 60 3.72 12.26 7.25
CA GLU A 60 3.20 13.03 8.37
C GLU A 60 2.15 14.01 7.83
N GLY A 61 0.88 13.76 8.16
CA GLY A 61 -0.22 14.64 7.80
C GLY A 61 -1.19 13.99 6.80
N GLY A 62 -2.47 14.05 7.18
CA GLY A 62 -3.67 13.54 6.50
C GLY A 62 -3.56 13.50 4.99
#